data_AF-A0A950A619-F1
#
_entry.id   AF-A0A950A619-F1
#
_cell.length_a   1.000
_cell.length_b   1.000
_cell.length_c   1.000
_cell.angle_alpha   90.00
_cell.angle_beta   90.00
_cell.angle_gamma   90.00
#
_symmetry.space_group_name_H-M   'P 1'
#
loop_
_entity.id
_entity.type
_entity.pdbx_description
1 polymer ?
#
loop_
_entity_poly.entity_id
_entity_poly.type
_entity_poly.pdbx_seq_one_letter_code
_entity_poly.pdbx_strand_id
1 'polypeptide(L)'
;PLPSSFVVHTIDPGDVPPLAGELQAKPQVAFVNYGSKVTEKLLVIRRVLGTIGLGVIVLLLVATALIIYNTIRLTVFARQREITIMQLVGATNWTIRWPFVFEGLLTGLAGGLIGLLVLWPAYQTLAPKLTLNLPFLPLNLADVSVGHIALELVLVGAVVGMLASWLSVSRYLRPA
;
A
#
# COMPACT_ATOMS: atom_id res chain seq x y z
N PRO A 1 11.06 -8.83 50.80
CA PRO A 1 11.30 -7.60 50.02
C PRO A 1 10.48 -7.60 48.72
N LEU A 2 9.52 -6.67 48.58
CA LEU A 2 8.76 -6.50 47.33
C LEU A 2 9.65 -5.83 46.26
N PRO A 3 9.50 -6.18 44.97
CA PRO A 3 10.24 -5.52 43.89
C PRO A 3 9.88 -4.03 43.84
N SER A 4 10.90 -3.17 43.71
CA SER A 4 10.78 -1.71 43.73
C SER A 4 10.29 -1.09 42.42
N SER A 5 10.07 -1.91 41.38
CA SER A 5 9.56 -1.48 40.09
C SER A 5 8.72 -2.56 39.42
N PHE A 6 7.71 -2.11 38.68
CA PHE A 6 6.92 -2.93 37.76
C PHE A 6 7.12 -2.40 36.35
N VAL A 7 7.47 -3.28 35.42
CA VAL A 7 7.64 -2.95 33.99
C VAL A 7 6.37 -3.33 33.27
N VAL A 8 5.70 -2.35 32.67
CA VAL A 8 4.47 -2.54 31.90
C VAL A 8 4.79 -2.33 30.43
N HIS A 9 4.44 -3.32 29.59
CA HIS A 9 4.57 -3.24 28.14
C HIS A 9 3.22 -2.90 27.53
N THR A 10 3.17 -1.89 26.65
CA THR A 10 1.98 -1.62 25.82
C THR A 10 2.08 -2.39 24.52
N ILE A 11 0.92 -2.78 23.98
CA ILE A 11 0.83 -3.44 22.67
C ILE A 11 1.16 -2.43 21.57
N ASP A 12 0.65 -1.20 21.70
CA ASP A 12 0.94 -0.10 20.78
C ASP A 12 1.90 0.94 21.39
N PRO A 13 2.95 1.34 20.67
CA PRO A 13 3.85 2.42 21.10
C PRO A 13 3.17 3.78 21.25
N GLY A 14 2.03 3.97 20.57
CA GLY A 14 1.22 5.20 20.64
C GLY A 14 0.43 5.36 21.94
N ASP A 15 0.25 4.28 22.70
CA ASP A 15 -0.54 4.25 23.93
C ASP A 15 0.33 4.46 25.18
N VAL A 16 1.67 4.48 25.02
CA VAL A 16 2.60 4.74 26.12
C VAL A 16 2.37 6.12 26.75
N PRO A 17 2.22 7.23 26.00
CA PRO A 17 1.97 8.54 26.59
C PRO A 17 0.66 8.66 27.39
N PRO A 18 -0.53 8.23 26.90
CA PRO A 18 -1.77 8.32 27.67
C PRO A 18 -1.78 7.38 28.88
N LEU A 19 -1.25 6.16 28.75
CA LEU A 19 -1.17 5.20 29.87
C LEU A 19 -0.20 5.68 30.96
N ALA A 20 0.94 6.27 30.59
CA ALA A 20 1.87 6.85 31.56
C ALA A 20 1.21 7.99 32.35
N GLY A 21 0.40 8.82 31.70
CA GLY A 21 -0.37 9.89 32.36
C GLY A 21 -1.41 9.35 33.34
N GLU A 22 -2.13 8.28 32.97
CA GLU A 22 -3.14 7.65 33.85
C GLU A 22 -2.50 6.97 35.07
N LEU A 23 -1.36 6.30 34.88
CA LEU A 23 -0.64 5.63 35.96
C LEU A 23 0.04 6.61 36.91
N GLN A 24 0.53 7.74 36.41
CA GLN A 24 1.13 8.80 37.23
C GLN A 24 0.07 9.55 38.07
N ALA A 25 -1.19 9.55 37.65
CA ALA A 25 -2.30 10.12 38.41
C ALA A 25 -2.75 9.26 39.60
N LYS A 26 -2.29 8.00 39.71
CA LYS A 26 -2.63 7.13 40.86
C LYS A 26 -1.72 7.43 42.05
N PRO A 27 -2.28 7.66 43.26
CA PRO A 27 -1.51 8.02 44.45
C PRO A 27 -0.53 6.92 44.95
N GLN A 28 -0.63 5.70 44.41
CA GLN A 28 0.25 4.58 44.75
C GLN A 28 1.54 4.52 43.91
N VAL A 29 1.70 5.42 42.92
CA VAL A 29 2.84 5.40 41.97
C VAL A 29 3.72 6.63 42.20
N ALA A 30 4.96 6.42 42.67
CA ALA A 30 5.87 7.51 43.00
C ALA A 30 6.55 8.16 41.78
N PHE A 31 6.89 7.37 40.75
CA PHE A 31 7.56 7.87 39.55
C PHE A 31 7.33 6.94 38.36
N VAL A 32 6.90 7.50 37.22
CA VAL A 32 6.79 6.78 35.94
C VAL A 32 7.94 7.24 35.05
N ASN A 33 8.95 6.38 34.86
CA ASN A 33 10.04 6.66 33.94
C ASN A 33 9.67 6.18 32.53
N TYR A 34 9.04 7.05 31.75
CA TYR A 34 8.88 6.85 30.31
C TYR A 34 9.81 7.84 29.60
N GLY A 35 10.68 7.35 28.71
CA GLY A 35 11.61 8.15 27.91
C GLY A 35 10.91 9.05 26.88
N SER A 36 10.07 9.95 27.38
CA SER A 36 8.96 10.60 26.69
C SER A 36 9.39 11.44 25.50
N LYS A 37 10.35 12.35 25.70
CA LYS A 37 10.75 13.33 24.67
C LYS A 37 11.44 12.73 23.46
N VAL A 38 12.14 11.60 23.62
CA VAL A 38 12.81 10.91 22.50
C VAL A 38 11.81 10.03 21.77
N THR A 39 11.01 9.25 22.50
CA THR A 39 9.96 8.40 21.91
C THR A 39 8.90 9.21 21.19
N GLU A 40 8.45 10.34 21.74
CA GLU A 40 7.45 11.22 21.12
C GLU A 40 7.98 11.83 19.81
N LYS A 41 9.23 12.31 19.79
CA LYS A 41 9.86 12.80 18.55
C LYS A 41 9.96 11.70 17.49
N LEU A 42 10.30 10.47 17.89
CA LEU A 42 10.36 9.32 16.98
C LEU A 42 8.98 8.95 16.44
N LEU A 43 7.93 8.98 17.27
CA LEU A 43 6.55 8.73 16.85
C LEU A 43 6.06 9.80 15.85
N VAL A 44 6.40 11.07 16.07
CA VAL A 44 6.06 12.15 15.13
C VAL A 44 6.79 11.97 13.80
N ILE A 45 8.09 11.66 13.80
CA ILE A 45 8.85 11.38 12.57
C ILE A 45 8.24 10.21 11.80
N ARG A 46 7.93 9.10 12.50
CA ARG A 46 7.24 7.94 11.89
C ARG A 46 5.92 8.35 11.24
N ARG A 47 5.11 9.16 11.92
CA ARG A 47 3.82 9.62 11.40
C ARG A 47 3.98 10.47 10.15
N VAL A 48 4.90 11.43 10.16
CA VAL A 48 5.19 12.30 9.00
C VAL A 48 5.68 11.47 7.81
N LEU A 49 6.63 10.56 8.03
CA LEU A 49 7.10 9.64 6.99
C LEU A 49 5.99 8.76 6.44
N GLY A 50 5.11 8.24 7.30
CA GLY A 50 3.95 7.44 6.90
C GLY A 50 2.96 8.23 6.04
N THR A 51 2.64 9.47 6.42
CA THR A 51 1.72 10.33 5.65
C THR A 51 2.30 10.71 4.30
N ILE A 52 3.58 11.08 4.23
CA ILE A 52 4.26 11.40 2.96
C ILE A 52 4.32 10.14 2.09
N GLY A 53 4.68 8.99 2.66
CA GLY A 53 4.74 7.72 1.95
C GLY A 53 3.39 7.32 1.34
N LEU A 54 2.30 7.47 2.09
CA LEU A 54 0.95 7.25 1.59
C LEU A 54 0.63 8.18 0.41
N GLY A 55 1.00 9.46 0.52
CA GLY A 55 0.84 10.43 -0.58
C GLY A 55 1.56 10.01 -1.87
N VAL A 56 2.80 9.52 -1.75
CA VAL A 56 3.58 9.01 -2.88
C VAL A 56 2.93 7.77 -3.49
N ILE A 57 2.44 6.84 -2.67
CA ILE A 57 1.74 5.64 -3.16
C ILE A 57 0.51 6.04 -3.98
N VAL A 58 -0.33 6.93 -3.46
CA VAL A 58 -1.53 7.41 -4.17
C VAL A 58 -1.16 8.06 -5.49
N LEU A 59 -0.14 8.92 -5.49
CA LEU A 59 0.35 9.58 -6.72
C LEU A 59 0.78 8.55 -7.78
N LEU A 60 1.55 7.54 -7.38
CA LEU A 60 2.02 6.50 -8.28
C LEU A 60 0.88 5.63 -8.81
N LEU A 61 -0.11 5.29 -7.96
CA LEU A 61 -1.29 4.55 -8.40
C LEU A 61 -2.09 5.33 -9.46
N VAL A 62 -2.25 6.64 -9.27
CA VAL A 62 -2.89 7.52 -10.27
C VAL A 62 -2.08 7.55 -11.56
N ALA A 63 -0.77 7.71 -11.48
CA ALA A 63 0.10 7.72 -12.66
C ALA A 63 0.00 6.41 -13.45
N THR A 64 0.07 5.26 -12.77
CA THR A 64 -0.11 3.94 -13.38
C THR A 64 -1.49 3.79 -14.01
N ALA A 65 -2.55 4.22 -13.33
CA ALA A 65 -3.91 4.17 -13.87
C ALA A 65 -4.04 5.03 -15.15
N LEU A 66 -3.42 6.20 -15.20
CA LEU A 66 -3.41 7.06 -16.39
C LEU A 66 -2.66 6.42 -17.57
N ILE A 67 -1.54 5.76 -17.30
CA ILE A 67 -0.79 5.02 -18.32
C ILE A 67 -1.65 3.90 -18.90
N ILE A 68 -2.23 3.05 -18.05
CA ILE A 68 -3.09 1.94 -18.48
C ILE A 68 -4.31 2.46 -19.25
N TYR A 69 -4.93 3.55 -18.77
CA TYR A 69 -6.05 4.20 -19.44
C TYR A 69 -5.71 4.59 -20.88
N ASN A 70 -4.56 5.25 -21.06
CA ASN A 70 -4.08 5.69 -22.37
C ASN A 70 -3.72 4.51 -23.28
N THR A 71 -3.05 3.50 -22.76
CA THR A 71 -2.70 2.29 -23.51
C THR A 71 -3.95 1.61 -24.04
N ILE A 72 -4.96 1.40 -23.19
CA ILE A 72 -6.19 0.72 -23.61
C ILE A 72 -6.98 1.56 -24.59
N ARG A 73 -7.00 2.89 -24.43
CA ARG A 73 -7.62 3.78 -25.42
C ARG A 73 -6.99 3.62 -26.80
N LEU A 74 -5.67 3.51 -26.89
CA LEU A 74 -4.96 3.27 -28.15
C LEU A 74 -5.30 1.89 -28.72
N THR A 75 -5.33 0.85 -27.89
CA THR A 75 -5.69 -0.51 -28.33
C THR A 75 -7.12 -0.59 -28.86
N VAL A 76 -8.08 0.05 -28.17
CA VAL A 76 -9.48 0.12 -28.60
C VAL A 76 -9.59 0.82 -29.95
N PHE A 77 -8.87 1.92 -30.16
CA PHE A 77 -8.84 2.62 -31.44
C PHE A 77 -8.26 1.74 -32.56
N ALA A 78 -7.19 0.98 -32.29
CA ALA A 78 -6.61 0.05 -33.25
C ALA A 78 -7.57 -1.09 -33.63
N ARG A 79 -8.43 -1.53 -32.70
CA ARG A 79 -9.43 -2.60 -32.91
C ARG A 79 -10.82 -2.08 -33.29
N GLN A 80 -10.97 -0.82 -33.67
CA GLN A 80 -12.28 -0.21 -33.96
C GLN A 80 -13.11 -1.00 -34.98
N ARG A 81 -12.48 -1.56 -36.02
CA ARG A 81 -13.18 -2.33 -37.07
C ARG A 81 -13.76 -3.63 -36.52
N GLU A 82 -13.03 -4.33 -35.67
CA GLU A 82 -13.51 -5.55 -35.01
C GLU A 82 -14.69 -5.24 -34.09
N ILE A 83 -14.60 -4.15 -33.32
CA ILE A 83 -15.66 -3.69 -32.42
C ILE A 83 -16.93 -3.36 -33.23
N THR A 84 -16.81 -2.66 -34.36
CA THR A 84 -17.96 -2.37 -35.23
C THR A 84 -18.61 -3.67 -35.74
N ILE A 85 -17.82 -4.67 -36.16
CA ILE A 85 -18.35 -5.97 -36.60
C ILE A 85 -19.09 -6.66 -35.45
N MET A 86 -18.53 -6.67 -34.24
CA MET A 86 -19.18 -7.24 -33.06
C MET A 86 -20.52 -6.55 -32.77
N GLN A 87 -20.58 -5.22 -32.90
CA GLN A 87 -21.82 -4.46 -32.74
C GLN A 87 -22.88 -4.81 -33.80
N LEU A 88 -22.48 -5.03 -35.06
CA LEU A 88 -23.39 -5.40 -36.15
C LEU A 88 -24.02 -6.79 -35.96
N VAL A 89 -23.33 -7.70 -35.27
CA VAL A 89 -23.82 -9.05 -34.94
C VAL A 89 -24.65 -9.05 -33.63
N GLY A 90 -24.85 -7.87 -33.00
CA GLY A 90 -25.68 -7.73 -31.80
C GLY A 90 -24.93 -8.01 -30.49
N ALA A 91 -23.59 -7.94 -30.48
CA ALA A 91 -22.83 -8.13 -29.25
C ALA A 91 -23.13 -7.03 -28.22
N THR A 92 -23.31 -7.42 -26.97
CA THR A 92 -23.56 -6.47 -25.88
C THR A 92 -22.31 -5.65 -25.54
N ASN A 93 -22.49 -4.43 -25.03
CA ASN A 93 -21.40 -3.57 -24.56
C ASN A 93 -20.50 -4.25 -23.51
N TRP A 94 -21.03 -5.22 -22.75
CA TRP A 94 -20.26 -6.01 -21.79
C TRP A 94 -19.29 -6.98 -22.47
N THR A 95 -19.77 -7.71 -23.49
CA THR A 95 -18.96 -8.64 -24.28
C THR A 95 -17.79 -7.94 -24.96
N ILE A 96 -17.99 -6.70 -25.42
CA ILE A 96 -16.93 -5.88 -26.03
C ILE A 96 -15.90 -5.40 -24.99
N ARG A 97 -16.33 -5.14 -23.74
CA ARG A 97 -15.46 -4.61 -22.67
C ARG A 97 -14.55 -5.65 -22.05
N TRP A 98 -15.04 -6.87 -21.88
CA TRP A 98 -14.34 -7.94 -21.16
C TRP A 98 -12.89 -8.21 -21.60
N PRO A 99 -12.55 -8.29 -22.90
CA PRO A 99 -11.16 -8.52 -23.32
C PRO A 99 -10.20 -7.42 -22.86
N PHE A 100 -10.63 -6.15 -22.90
CA PHE A 100 -9.81 -5.02 -22.47
C PHE A 100 -9.63 -4.97 -20.95
N VAL A 101 -10.65 -5.37 -20.20
CA VAL A 101 -10.56 -5.49 -18.73
C VAL A 101 -9.55 -6.57 -18.35
N PHE A 102 -9.51 -7.67 -19.11
CA PHE A 102 -8.51 -8.71 -18.96
C PHE A 102 -7.10 -8.23 -19.31
N GLU A 103 -6.91 -7.47 -20.39
CA GLU A 103 -5.62 -6.85 -20.69
C GLU A 103 -5.15 -5.93 -19.55
N GLY A 104 -6.08 -5.14 -18.97
CA GLY A 104 -5.81 -4.29 -17.80
C GLY A 104 -5.44 -5.07 -16.55
N LEU A 105 -6.16 -6.16 -16.26
CA LEU A 105 -5.87 -7.05 -15.14
C LEU A 105 -4.49 -7.68 -15.29
N LEU A 106 -4.16 -8.21 -16.47
CA LEU A 106 -2.87 -8.87 -16.73
C LEU A 106 -1.70 -7.89 -16.63
N THR A 107 -1.86 -6.67 -17.17
CA THR A 107 -0.84 -5.62 -17.06
C THR A 107 -0.65 -5.17 -15.60
N GLY A 108 -1.73 -5.03 -14.83
CA GLY A 108 -1.68 -4.74 -13.40
C GLY A 108 -1.01 -5.84 -12.58
N LEU A 109 -1.35 -7.10 -12.85
CA LEU A 109 -0.72 -8.28 -12.22
C LEU A 109 0.77 -8.37 -12.55
N ALA A 110 1.13 -8.18 -13.81
CA ALA A 110 2.53 -8.18 -14.24
C ALA A 110 3.32 -7.07 -13.54
N GLY A 111 2.75 -5.87 -13.42
CA GLY A 111 3.35 -4.77 -12.67
C GLY A 111 3.57 -5.10 -11.20
N GLY A 112 2.57 -5.70 -10.54
CA GLY A 112 2.67 -6.16 -9.15
C GLY A 112 3.73 -7.24 -8.95
N LEU A 113 3.79 -8.23 -9.85
CA LEU A 113 4.79 -9.30 -9.82
C LEU A 113 6.22 -8.78 -10.05
N ILE A 114 6.40 -7.88 -11.02
CA ILE A 114 7.71 -7.24 -11.25
C ILE A 114 8.10 -6.39 -10.04
N GLY A 115 7.16 -5.64 -9.47
CA GLY A 115 7.37 -4.89 -8.24
C GLY A 115 7.82 -5.78 -7.08
N LEU A 116 7.16 -6.93 -6.90
CA LEU A 116 7.54 -7.92 -5.89
C LEU A 116 8.93 -8.50 -6.13
N LEU A 117 9.26 -8.82 -7.38
CA LEU A 117 10.56 -9.35 -7.79
C LEU A 117 11.69 -8.37 -7.45
N VAL A 118 11.45 -7.06 -7.57
CA VAL A 118 12.41 -6.02 -7.18
C VAL A 118 12.41 -5.78 -5.67
N LEU A 119 11.24 -5.77 -5.03
CA LEU A 119 11.08 -5.50 -3.60
C LEU A 119 11.73 -6.58 -2.74
N TRP A 120 11.58 -7.85 -3.09
CA TRP A 120 12.10 -8.98 -2.33
C TRP A 120 13.63 -8.93 -2.09
N PRO A 121 14.49 -8.85 -3.12
CA PRO A 121 15.94 -8.75 -2.92
C PRO A 121 16.35 -7.43 -2.29
N ALA A 122 15.66 -6.33 -2.61
CA ALA A 122 15.90 -5.05 -1.94
C ALA A 122 15.67 -5.16 -0.44
N TYR A 123 14.58 -5.82 -0.02
CA TYR A 123 14.27 -6.07 1.38
C TYR A 123 15.35 -6.89 2.08
N GLN A 124 15.70 -8.04 1.51
CA GLN A 124 16.71 -8.96 2.06
C GLN A 124 18.09 -8.31 2.24
N THR A 125 18.43 -7.33 1.39
CA THR A 125 19.75 -6.67 1.42
C THR A 125 19.78 -5.39 2.24
N LEU A 126 18.70 -4.59 2.23
CA LEU A 126 18.64 -3.31 2.95
C LEU A 126 18.20 -3.47 4.40
N ALA A 127 17.24 -4.35 4.70
CA ALA A 127 16.72 -4.53 6.06
C ALA A 127 17.82 -4.83 7.10
N PRO A 128 18.72 -5.81 6.92
CA PRO A 128 19.77 -6.10 7.91
C PRO A 128 20.80 -4.96 8.03
N LYS A 129 21.07 -4.23 6.93
CA LYS A 129 21.99 -3.09 6.95
C LYS A 129 21.42 -1.92 7.76
N LEU A 130 20.12 -1.67 7.64
CA LEU A 130 19.45 -0.60 8.38
C LEU A 130 19.36 -0.92 9.87
N THR A 131 19.07 -2.17 10.25
CA THR A 131 19.02 -2.57 11.67
C THR A 131 20.38 -2.46 12.36
N LEU A 132 21.48 -2.77 11.66
CA LEU A 132 22.83 -2.66 12.23
C LEU A 132 23.31 -1.20 12.39
N ASN A 133 22.92 -0.31 11.47
CA ASN A 133 23.41 1.07 11.47
C ASN A 133 22.51 2.06 12.23
N LEU A 134 21.26 1.68 12.53
CA LEU A 134 20.28 2.55 13.20
C LEU A 134 19.66 1.86 14.45
N PRO A 135 20.46 1.49 15.47
CA PRO A 135 19.96 0.78 16.65
C PRO A 135 18.96 1.59 17.49
N PHE A 136 18.92 2.91 17.32
CA PHE A 136 17.97 3.82 17.97
C PHE A 136 16.62 3.90 17.27
N LEU A 137 16.47 3.29 16.10
CA LEU A 137 15.20 3.19 15.39
C LEU A 137 14.69 1.75 15.53
N PRO A 138 13.65 1.48 16.34
CA PRO A 138 13.08 0.14 16.49
C PRO A 138 12.31 -0.23 15.21
N LEU A 139 13.05 -0.46 14.13
CA LEU A 139 12.57 -1.00 12.88
C LEU A 139 12.34 -2.48 13.11
N ASN A 140 11.12 -2.86 13.53
CA ASN A 140 10.74 -4.26 13.64
C ASN A 140 10.49 -4.84 12.23
N LEU A 141 11.54 -4.89 11.41
CA LEU A 141 11.55 -5.45 10.07
C LEU A 141 11.61 -6.99 10.13
N ALA A 142 11.94 -7.59 11.27
CA ALA A 142 11.99 -9.04 11.39
C ALA A 142 10.58 -9.70 11.36
N ASP A 143 9.56 -9.02 11.89
CA ASP A 143 8.18 -9.54 11.98
C ASP A 143 7.28 -9.18 10.79
N VAL A 144 7.80 -8.46 9.80
CA VAL A 144 6.99 -8.11 8.63
C VAL A 144 6.75 -9.37 7.82
N SER A 145 5.49 -9.84 7.83
CA SER A 145 5.09 -10.98 7.03
C SER A 145 5.13 -10.62 5.54
N VAL A 146 6.26 -10.91 4.90
CA VAL A 146 6.51 -10.59 3.49
C VAL A 146 5.45 -11.20 2.58
N GLY A 147 4.87 -12.34 2.98
CA GLY A 147 3.76 -12.98 2.25
C GLY A 147 2.48 -12.12 2.19
N HIS A 148 2.13 -11.42 3.28
CA HIS A 148 0.95 -10.56 3.30
C HIS A 148 1.15 -9.33 2.40
N ILE A 149 2.32 -8.68 2.50
CA ILE A 149 2.65 -7.52 1.65
C ILE A 149 2.72 -7.91 0.18
N ALA A 150 3.29 -9.08 -0.13
CA ALA A 150 3.35 -9.60 -1.49
C ALA A 150 1.95 -9.79 -2.07
N LEU A 151 1.04 -10.38 -1.29
CA LEU A 151 -0.36 -10.57 -1.68
C LEU A 151 -1.05 -9.22 -1.91
N GLU A 152 -0.94 -8.29 -0.97
CA GLU A 152 -1.54 -6.96 -1.05
C GLU A 152 -1.03 -6.19 -2.27
N LEU A 153 0.28 -6.24 -2.56
CA LEU A 153 0.87 -5.55 -3.70
C LEU A 153 0.30 -6.07 -5.03
N VAL A 154 0.22 -7.40 -5.19
CA VAL A 154 -0.32 -8.03 -6.40
C VAL A 154 -1.82 -7.76 -6.54
N LEU A 155 -2.57 -7.82 -5.43
CA LEU A 155 -4.00 -7.52 -5.42
C LEU A 155 -4.27 -6.05 -5.78
N VAL A 156 -3.52 -5.10 -5.20
CA VAL A 156 -3.65 -3.68 -5.52
C VAL A 156 -3.31 -3.44 -6.99
N GLY A 157 -2.23 -4.03 -7.51
CA GLY A 157 -1.88 -3.95 -8.92
C GLY A 157 -2.99 -4.47 -9.84
N ALA A 158 -3.56 -5.64 -9.51
CA ALA A 158 -4.67 -6.24 -10.23
C ALA A 158 -5.92 -5.36 -10.25
N VAL A 159 -6.33 -4.87 -9.07
CA VAL A 159 -7.51 -4.01 -8.91
C VAL A 159 -7.34 -2.70 -9.67
N VAL A 160 -6.17 -2.06 -9.56
CA VAL A 160 -5.88 -0.80 -10.24
C VAL A 160 -5.89 -0.99 -11.76
N GLY A 161 -5.29 -2.07 -12.27
CA GLY A 161 -5.32 -2.39 -13.69
C GLY A 161 -6.73 -2.69 -14.22
N MET A 162 -7.52 -3.43 -13.44
CA MET A 162 -8.93 -3.72 -13.77
C MET A 162 -9.80 -2.45 -13.76
N LEU A 163 -9.64 -1.57 -12.77
CA LEU A 163 -10.42 -0.33 -12.67
C LEU A 163 -10.01 0.67 -13.76
N ALA A 164 -8.72 0.84 -14.01
CA ALA A 164 -8.22 1.75 -15.04
C ALA A 164 -8.68 1.33 -16.44
N SER A 165 -8.62 0.04 -16.75
CA SER A 165 -9.12 -0.52 -18.02
C SER A 165 -10.63 -0.36 -18.18
N TRP A 166 -11.38 -0.67 -17.13
CA TRP A 166 -12.83 -0.49 -17.12
C TRP A 166 -13.25 0.97 -17.40
N LEU A 167 -12.59 1.93 -16.73
CA LEU A 167 -12.82 3.35 -16.92
C LEU A 167 -12.47 3.81 -18.35
N SER A 168 -11.41 3.25 -18.95
CA SER A 168 -11.01 3.56 -20.32
C SER A 168 -12.07 3.17 -21.34
N VAL A 169 -12.52 1.91 -21.31
CA VAL A 169 -13.49 1.41 -22.30
C VAL A 169 -14.89 1.98 -22.07
N SER A 170 -15.29 2.20 -20.81
CA SER A 170 -16.59 2.78 -20.50
C SER A 170 -16.76 4.21 -21.00
N ARG A 171 -15.66 4.98 -21.12
CA ARG A 171 -15.68 6.30 -21.76
C ARG A 171 -15.82 6.24 -23.27
N TYR A 172 -15.29 5.20 -23.93
CA TYR A 172 -15.32 5.06 -25.39
C TYR A 172 -16.66 4.50 -25.91
N LEU A 173 -17.30 3.62 -25.14
CA LEU A 173 -18.57 2.97 -25.52
C LEU A 173 -19.82 3.69 -24.99
N ARG A 174 -19.73 4.98 -24.62
CA ARG A 174 -20.93 5.73 -24.22
C ARG A 174 -21.76 6.02 -25.48
N PRO A 175 -23.06 5.63 -25.52
CA PRO A 175 -23.95 6.10 -26.56
C PRO A 175 -24.03 7.63 -26.46
N ALA A 176 -23.82 8.29 -27.61
CA ALA A 176 -24.18 9.70 -27.78
C ALA A 176 -25.69 9.87 -27.62
#